data_AF-A0A6J5JKD6-F1
#
_entry.id   AF-A0A6J5JKD6-F1
#
_cell.length_a   1.000
_cell.length_b   1.000
_cell.length_c   1.000
_cell.angle_alpha   90.00
_cell.angle_beta   90.00
_cell.angle_gamma   90.00
#
_symmetry.space_group_name_H-M   'P 1'
#
loop_
_entity.id
_entity.type
_entity.pdbx_description
1 polymer ?
#
loop_
_entity_poly.entity_id
_entity_poly.type
_entity_poly.pdbx_seq_one_letter_code
_entity_poly.pdbx_strand_id
1 'polypeptide(L)'
;MKVSELEGVQLDYWTARADGCAAKIMQPGERLNGVLLDKPTCVALTHGYTDWWQPFHVYWGSAGPIIEREKISITIADYGKAWGACMPKAGGMPLSIGPTPLIAAMRAFVASKLGEEVPTP
;
A
#
# COMPACT_ATOMS: atom_id res chain seq x y z
N MET A 1 -11.91 -8.95 1.25
CA MET A 1 -11.63 -8.07 0.10
C MET A 1 -10.40 -8.60 -0.62
N LYS A 2 -10.39 -8.63 -1.95
CA LYS A 2 -9.21 -9.09 -2.70
C LYS A 2 -8.13 -8.01 -2.70
N VAL A 3 -6.88 -8.39 -2.49
CA VAL A 3 -5.75 -7.44 -2.52
C VAL A 3 -5.60 -6.79 -3.89
N SER A 4 -5.89 -7.53 -4.96
CA SER A 4 -5.88 -7.01 -6.34
C SER A 4 -6.88 -5.87 -6.59
N GLU A 5 -7.88 -5.69 -5.72
CA GLU A 5 -8.93 -4.66 -5.82
C GLU A 5 -8.69 -3.49 -4.85
N LEU A 6 -7.65 -3.55 -4.01
CA LEU A 6 -7.35 -2.47 -3.07
C LEU A 6 -6.89 -1.21 -3.79
N GLU A 7 -7.47 -0.08 -3.41
CA GLU A 7 -7.17 1.25 -3.98
C GLU A 7 -7.22 2.33 -2.91
N GLY A 8 -6.58 3.46 -3.21
CA GLY A 8 -6.62 4.65 -2.37
C GLY A 8 -6.25 4.37 -0.92
N VAL A 9 -7.07 4.90 -0.02
CA VAL A 9 -6.87 4.80 1.43
C VAL A 9 -6.86 3.37 1.95
N GLN A 10 -7.58 2.45 1.29
CA GLN A 10 -7.63 1.05 1.68
C GLN A 10 -6.30 0.36 1.38
N LEU A 11 -5.69 0.66 0.23
CA LEU A 11 -4.36 0.15 -0.12
C LEU A 11 -3.29 0.70 0.84
N ASP A 12 -3.36 1.99 1.18
CA ASP A 12 -2.45 2.60 2.16
C ASP A 12 -2.56 1.93 3.54
N TYR A 13 -3.80 1.71 4.00
CA TYR A 13 -4.08 1.04 5.27
C TYR A 13 -3.46 -0.35 5.32
N TRP A 14 -3.74 -1.18 4.32
CA TRP A 14 -3.22 -2.55 4.30
C TRP A 14 -1.71 -2.59 4.07
N THR A 15 -1.13 -1.62 3.36
CA THR A 15 0.32 -1.47 3.23
C THR A 15 0.97 -1.20 4.59
N ALA A 16 0.43 -0.26 5.36
CA ALA A 16 0.91 0.03 6.72
C ALA A 16 0.84 -1.21 7.62
N ARG A 17 -0.28 -1.94 7.58
CA ARG A 17 -0.46 -3.19 8.34
C ARG A 17 0.54 -4.28 7.91
N ALA A 18 0.78 -4.43 6.61
CA ALA A 18 1.77 -5.35 6.06
C ALA A 18 3.21 -4.98 6.45
N ASP A 19 3.49 -3.69 6.62
CA ASP A 19 4.77 -3.15 7.11
C ASP A 19 4.93 -3.25 8.64
N GLY A 20 4.00 -3.92 9.33
CA GLY A 20 4.04 -4.12 10.77
C GLY A 20 3.61 -2.89 11.59
N CYS A 21 3.10 -1.84 10.95
CA CYS A 21 2.57 -0.67 11.64
C CYS A 21 1.14 -0.96 12.14
N ALA A 22 0.75 -0.35 13.27
CA ALA A 22 -0.66 -0.14 13.52
C ALA A 22 -1.17 0.93 12.53
N ALA A 23 -2.42 0.84 12.09
CA ALA A 23 -2.98 1.79 11.15
C ALA A 23 -4.46 2.01 11.44
N LYS A 24 -4.95 3.21 11.09
CA LYS A 24 -6.38 3.57 11.13
C LYS A 24 -6.73 4.41 9.90
N ILE A 25 -7.99 4.33 9.47
CA ILE A 25 -8.54 5.22 8.45
C ILE A 25 -9.31 6.31 9.19
N MET A 26 -8.82 7.54 9.12
CA MET A 26 -9.53 8.72 9.61
C MET A 26 -10.49 9.22 8.55
N GLN A 27 -11.67 9.65 8.97
CA GLN A 27 -12.77 10.12 8.14
C GLN A 27 -12.71 11.64 7.91
N PRO A 28 -13.39 12.14 6.87
CA PRO A 28 -13.58 13.58 6.70
C PRO A 28 -14.16 14.24 7.96
N GLY A 29 -13.63 15.40 8.32
CA GLY A 29 -14.03 16.12 9.54
C GLY A 29 -13.20 15.80 10.78
N GLU A 30 -12.43 14.71 10.78
CA GLU A 30 -11.44 14.47 11.83
C GLU A 30 -10.21 15.37 11.67
N ARG A 31 -9.40 15.51 12.73
CA ARG A 31 -8.19 16.34 12.73
C ARG A 31 -6.92 15.49 12.86
N LEU A 32 -6.02 15.63 11.89
CA LEU A 32 -4.68 15.06 11.91
C LEU A 32 -3.66 16.16 12.17
N ASN A 33 -2.97 16.12 13.33
CA ASN A 33 -2.00 17.15 13.73
C ASN A 33 -2.55 18.59 13.61
N GLY A 34 -3.82 18.78 14.01
CA GLY A 34 -4.52 20.06 13.93
C GLY A 34 -5.13 20.40 12.56
N VAL A 35 -4.79 19.67 11.50
CA VAL A 35 -5.33 19.87 10.15
C VAL A 35 -6.65 19.12 10.00
N LEU A 36 -7.70 19.81 9.54
CA LEU A 36 -9.00 19.20 9.25
C LEU A 36 -8.92 18.38 7.96
N LEU A 37 -9.36 17.13 8.02
CA LEU A 37 -9.37 16.24 6.86
C LEU A 37 -10.60 16.49 5.98
N ASP A 38 -10.40 16.62 4.68
CA ASP A 38 -11.44 16.76 3.66
C ASP A 38 -11.87 15.41 3.04
N LYS A 39 -11.04 14.37 3.20
CA LYS A 39 -11.23 13.04 2.64
C LYS A 39 -10.72 11.94 3.59
N PRO A 40 -11.16 10.68 3.40
CA PRO A 40 -10.63 9.56 4.15
C PRO A 40 -9.11 9.46 4.00
N THR A 41 -8.41 9.31 5.12
CA THR A 41 -6.95 9.38 5.19
C THR A 41 -6.40 8.24 6.03
N CYS A 42 -5.45 7.49 5.48
CA CYS A 42 -4.75 6.44 6.21
C CYS A 42 -3.66 7.07 7.06
N VAL A 43 -3.62 6.63 8.32
CA VAL A 43 -2.62 7.05 9.29
C VAL A 43 -1.94 5.82 9.84
N ALA A 44 -0.62 5.73 9.60
CA ALA A 44 0.22 4.70 10.18
C ALA A 44 0.74 5.18 11.54
N LEU A 45 0.72 4.28 12.52
CA LEU A 45 1.20 4.47 13.87
C LEU A 45 2.47 3.62 14.00
N THR A 46 3.63 4.27 13.90
CA THR A 46 4.94 3.64 14.09
C THR A 46 5.41 3.84 15.53
N HIS A 47 6.25 2.92 16.02
CA HIS A 47 6.80 3.04 17.37
C HIS A 47 7.64 4.32 17.48
N GLY A 48 7.22 5.25 18.34
CA GLY A 48 7.89 6.54 18.54
C GLY A 48 7.33 7.71 17.71
N TYR A 49 6.40 7.46 16.80
CA TYR A 49 5.75 8.49 15.97
C TYR A 49 4.24 8.23 15.89
N THR A 50 3.44 9.09 16.53
CA THR A 50 1.98 9.05 16.41
C THR A 50 1.53 9.89 15.23
N ASP A 51 0.56 9.36 14.49
CA ASP A 51 -0.25 10.12 13.52
C ASP A 51 0.49 10.68 12.29
N TRP A 52 1.25 9.82 11.58
CA TRP A 52 1.88 10.20 10.32
C TRP A 52 1.01 9.78 9.13
N TRP A 53 0.71 10.76 8.28
CA TRP A 53 0.08 10.49 6.99
C TRP A 53 1.04 9.72 6.08
N GLN A 54 0.61 8.58 5.57
CA GLN A 54 1.44 7.70 4.74
C GLN A 54 0.70 7.26 3.47
N PRO A 55 0.77 8.05 2.39
CA PRO A 55 0.12 7.74 1.13
C PRO A 55 1.00 6.83 0.25
N PHE A 56 1.13 5.56 0.60
CA PHE A 56 1.97 4.59 -0.10
C PHE A 56 1.59 4.39 -1.58
N HIS A 57 0.30 4.46 -1.92
CA HIS A 57 -0.16 4.20 -3.29
C HIS A 57 0.17 5.33 -4.30
N VAL A 58 0.55 6.52 -3.83
CA VAL A 58 0.82 7.71 -4.69
C VAL A 58 2.13 8.42 -4.41
N TYR A 59 2.78 8.18 -3.27
CA TYR A 59 3.99 8.90 -2.88
C TYR A 59 5.21 7.99 -2.83
N TRP A 60 6.18 8.28 -3.70
CA TRP A 60 7.44 7.53 -3.75
C TRP A 60 8.26 7.65 -2.47
N GLY A 61 8.17 8.76 -1.74
CA GLY A 61 8.93 8.92 -0.49
C GLY A 61 8.53 7.90 0.58
N SER A 62 7.27 7.45 0.59
CA SER A 62 6.79 6.42 1.51
C SER A 62 6.92 5.01 0.94
N ALA A 63 6.62 4.81 -0.35
CA ALA A 63 6.67 3.50 -0.98
C ALA A 63 8.06 3.04 -1.45
N GLY A 64 8.92 3.98 -1.85
CA GLY A 64 10.27 3.71 -2.36
C GLY A 64 11.13 2.89 -1.38
N PRO A 65 11.21 3.27 -0.10
CA PRO A 65 11.93 2.47 0.89
C PRO A 65 11.43 1.03 1.02
N ILE A 66 10.12 0.79 0.88
CA ILE A 66 9.54 -0.57 0.88
C ILE A 66 9.95 -1.33 -0.39
N ILE A 67 9.84 -0.68 -1.55
CA ILE A 67 10.22 -1.26 -2.85
C ILE A 67 11.68 -1.71 -2.84
N GLU A 68 12.58 -0.87 -2.34
CA GLU A 68 14.01 -1.19 -2.24
C GLU A 68 14.28 -2.31 -1.23
N ARG A 69 13.72 -2.19 -0.02
CA ARG A 69 13.93 -3.16 1.06
C ARG A 69 13.44 -4.56 0.70
N GLU A 70 12.28 -4.67 0.07
CA GLU A 70 11.65 -5.93 -0.30
C GLU A 70 12.03 -6.41 -1.71
N LYS A 71 12.85 -5.63 -2.44
CA LYS A 71 13.32 -5.92 -3.81
C LYS A 71 12.15 -6.15 -4.77
N ILE A 72 11.14 -5.29 -4.70
CA ILE A 72 9.95 -5.37 -5.55
C ILE A 72 10.35 -4.97 -6.97
N SER A 73 10.20 -5.89 -7.92
CA SER A 73 10.39 -5.58 -9.33
C SER A 73 9.14 -4.92 -9.87
N ILE A 74 9.31 -3.78 -10.54
CA ILE A 74 8.23 -3.05 -11.22
C ILE A 74 8.47 -3.16 -12.72
N THR A 75 7.44 -3.57 -13.45
CA THR A 75 7.48 -3.78 -14.90
C THR A 75 6.25 -3.19 -15.57
N ILE A 76 6.33 -3.03 -16.89
CA ILE A 76 5.18 -2.76 -17.72
C ILE A 76 4.45 -4.09 -17.97
N ALA A 77 3.13 -4.09 -17.82
CA ALA A 77 2.27 -5.25 -17.99
C ALA A 77 1.15 -4.97 -19.00
N ASP A 78 0.41 -6.02 -19.36
CA ASP A 78 -0.74 -5.96 -20.29
C ASP A 78 -0.44 -5.17 -21.57
N TYR A 79 0.66 -5.51 -22.24
CA TYR A 79 1.10 -4.87 -23.49
C TYR A 79 1.22 -3.34 -23.42
N GLY A 80 1.61 -2.78 -22.26
CA GLY A 80 1.75 -1.34 -22.08
C GLY A 80 0.55 -0.65 -21.44
N LYS A 81 -0.53 -1.38 -21.14
CA LYS A 81 -1.76 -0.80 -20.60
C LYS A 81 -1.80 -0.75 -19.08
N ALA A 82 -0.91 -1.48 -18.41
CA ALA A 82 -0.89 -1.55 -16.95
C ALA A 82 0.54 -1.64 -16.40
N TRP A 83 0.66 -1.47 -15.09
CA TRP A 83 1.87 -1.76 -14.35
C TRP A 83 1.75 -3.12 -13.69
N GLY A 84 2.84 -3.88 -13.74
CA GLY A 84 3.02 -5.13 -13.03
C GLY A 84 4.05 -4.97 -11.93
N ALA A 85 3.84 -5.62 -10.79
CA ALA A 85 4.86 -5.76 -9.78
C ALA A 85 4.93 -7.20 -9.27
N CYS A 86 6.15 -7.64 -8.96
CA CYS A 86 6.38 -8.97 -8.44
C CYS A 86 7.47 -8.95 -7.36
N MET A 87 7.34 -9.88 -6.42
CA MET A 87 8.30 -10.09 -5.35
C MET A 87 8.89 -11.48 -5.43
N PRO A 88 10.19 -11.65 -5.12
CA PRO A 88 10.80 -12.97 -5.05
C PRO A 88 10.11 -13.82 -3.98
N LYS A 89 9.45 -14.91 -4.37
CA LYS A 89 8.94 -15.94 -3.45
C LYS A 89 9.39 -17.34 -3.91
N ALA A 90 9.61 -18.23 -2.94
CA ALA A 90 9.80 -19.65 -3.24
C ALA A 90 8.49 -20.20 -3.85
N GLY A 91 8.54 -20.65 -5.10
CA GLY A 91 7.37 -21.16 -5.85
C GLY A 91 6.86 -20.27 -6.99
N GLY A 92 7.48 -19.11 -7.24
CA GLY A 92 7.20 -18.27 -8.40
C GLY A 92 7.21 -16.77 -8.10
N MET A 93 6.90 -15.98 -9.13
CA MET A 93 6.81 -14.51 -9.06
C MET A 93 5.34 -14.11 -9.31
N PRO A 94 4.45 -14.19 -8.30
CA PRO A 94 3.07 -13.74 -8.47
C PRO A 94 3.06 -12.26 -8.88
N LEU A 95 2.34 -11.97 -9.96
CA LEU A 95 2.28 -10.65 -10.58
C LEU A 95 1.04 -9.91 -10.08
N SER A 96 1.23 -8.81 -9.36
CA SER A 96 0.15 -7.87 -9.05
C SER A 96 0.07 -6.79 -10.12
N ILE A 97 -1.16 -6.45 -10.51
CA ILE A 97 -1.44 -5.45 -11.56
C ILE A 97 -2.04 -4.19 -10.93
N GLY A 98 -1.67 -3.02 -11.46
CA GLY A 98 -2.23 -1.74 -11.06
C GLY A 98 -2.16 -0.68 -12.16
N PRO A 99 -2.94 0.40 -12.05
CA PRO A 99 -2.91 1.51 -13.00
C PRO A 99 -1.66 2.39 -12.83
N THR A 100 -0.96 2.29 -11.69
CA THR A 100 0.30 3.00 -11.43
C THR A 100 1.35 2.01 -10.90
N PRO A 101 2.66 2.32 -11.05
CA PRO A 101 3.71 1.44 -10.54
C PRO A 101 3.60 1.25 -9.02
N LEU A 102 3.24 2.31 -8.28
CA LEU A 102 3.09 2.25 -6.83
C LEU A 102 1.88 1.41 -6.40
N ILE A 103 0.74 1.52 -7.08
CA ILE A 103 -0.42 0.67 -6.78
C ILE A 103 -0.07 -0.80 -7.03
N ALA A 104 0.56 -1.12 -8.16
CA ALA A 104 1.01 -2.48 -8.44
C ALA A 104 1.98 -2.99 -7.37
N ALA A 105 2.99 -2.19 -7.02
CA ALA A 105 4.01 -2.56 -6.03
C ALA A 105 3.42 -2.77 -4.62
N MET A 106 2.55 -1.87 -4.16
CA MET A 106 1.93 -1.99 -2.84
C MET A 106 0.95 -3.17 -2.78
N ARG A 107 0.22 -3.46 -3.86
CA ARG A 107 -0.60 -4.70 -3.95
C ARG A 107 0.27 -5.95 -3.86
N ALA A 108 1.40 -6.00 -4.57
CA ALA A 108 2.35 -7.12 -4.48
C ALA A 108 2.90 -7.27 -3.07
N PHE A 109 3.26 -6.16 -2.42
CA PHE A 109 3.73 -6.15 -1.05
C PHE A 109 2.70 -6.67 -0.06
N VAL A 110 1.47 -6.14 -0.10
CA VAL A 110 0.38 -6.60 0.77
C VAL A 110 0.09 -8.08 0.54
N ALA A 111 -0.05 -8.53 -0.71
CA ALA A 111 -0.27 -9.93 -1.04
C ALA A 111 0.87 -10.82 -0.54
N SER A 112 2.11 -10.30 -0.57
CA SER A 112 3.27 -11.04 -0.11
C SER A 112 3.24 -11.34 1.40
N LYS A 113 2.72 -10.41 2.20
CA LYS A 113 2.74 -10.48 3.68
C LYS A 113 1.44 -11.02 4.27
N LEU A 114 0.30 -10.65 3.68
CA LEU A 114 -1.03 -10.92 4.24
C LEU A 114 -1.84 -11.93 3.41
N GLY A 115 -1.38 -12.30 2.22
CA GLY A 115 -2.08 -13.17 1.29
C GLY A 115 -3.01 -12.41 0.33
N GLU A 116 -3.69 -13.13 -0.56
CA GLU A 116 -4.50 -12.53 -1.64
C GLU A 116 -5.81 -11.89 -1.17
N GLU A 117 -6.22 -12.14 0.08
CA GLU A 117 -7.43 -11.60 0.66
C GLU A 117 -7.17 -11.01 2.05
N VAL A 118 -7.79 -9.86 2.32
CA VAL A 118 -7.76 -9.15 3.61
C VAL A 118 -9.18 -8.89 4.10
N PRO A 119 -9.44 -8.81 5.42
CA PRO A 119 -10.76 -8.47 5.92
C PRO A 119 -11.15 -7.03 5.55
N THR A 120 -12.44 -6.72 5.64
CA THR A 120 -12.90 -5.33 5.50
C THR A 120 -12.58 -4.57 6.80
N PRO A 121 -11.88 -3.43 6.74
CA PRO A 121 -11.52 -2.66 7.94
C PRO A 121 -12.67 -1.82 8.51
#